data_AF-A0A7S2MS74-F1
#
_entry.id   AF-A0A7S2MS74-F1
#
_cell.length_a   1.000
_cell.length_b   1.000
_cell.length_c   1.000
_cell.angle_alpha   90.00
_cell.angle_beta   90.00
_cell.angle_gamma   90.00
#
_symmetry.space_group_name_H-M   'P 1'
#
loop_
_entity.id
_entity.type
_entity.pdbx_description
1 polymer ?
#
loop_
_entity_poly.entity_id
_entity_poly.type
_entity_poly.pdbx_seq_one_letter_code
_entity_poly.pdbx_strand_id
1 'polypeptide(L)'
;DMAEAAARMGAAADGMRTASTATSDVLAGWNEIRDDSNESVWFICVHTGRTYASLGNGVSIDGIFETCAADKIHFGGVRVTADSHVRFFHLLYVGPSVGVVKRNRAQMLKNAPFNVMDGASGDIEFGTDDVFDEETLRRKLSELGYNSVDFS
;
A
#
# COMPACT_ATOMS: atom_id res chain seq x y z
N ASP A 1 38.53 -8.81 24.13
CA ASP A 1 37.64 -7.83 24.74
C ASP A 1 36.22 -8.15 24.30
N MET A 2 35.41 -8.69 25.22
CA MET A 2 34.06 -9.19 24.91
C MET A 2 33.01 -8.07 24.94
N ALA A 3 33.43 -6.81 25.15
CA ALA A 3 32.55 -5.65 25.13
C ALA A 3 32.22 -5.15 23.71
N GLU A 4 33.05 -5.48 22.71
CA GLU A 4 32.91 -4.93 21.36
C GLU A 4 32.03 -5.77 20.42
N ALA A 5 31.65 -6.99 20.82
CA ALA A 5 30.74 -7.84 20.04
C ALA A 5 29.25 -7.51 20.26
N ALA A 6 28.91 -6.79 21.34
CA ALA A 6 27.53 -6.45 21.69
C ALA A 6 27.00 -5.17 21.00
N ALA A 7 27.87 -4.37 20.37
CA ALA A 7 27.50 -3.09 19.76
C ALA A 7 26.97 -3.20 18.31
N ARG A 8 26.90 -4.40 17.72
CA ARG A 8 26.34 -4.63 16.37
C ARG A 8 24.95 -5.28 16.35
N MET A 9 24.35 -5.56 17.50
CA MET A 9 23.02 -6.20 17.59
C MET A 9 21.96 -5.30 18.24
N GLY A 10 21.93 -4.02 17.86
CA GLY A 10 21.02 -3.03 18.43
C GLY A 10 20.30 -2.19 17.38
N ALA A 11 19.44 -2.80 16.57
CA ALA A 11 18.35 -2.12 15.85
C ALA A 11 17.45 -3.14 15.11
N ALA A 12 16.80 -4.05 15.83
CA ALA A 12 15.70 -4.84 15.25
C ALA A 12 14.82 -5.39 16.39
N ALA A 13 14.15 -4.49 17.09
CA ALA A 13 13.14 -4.87 18.07
C ALA A 13 11.89 -4.01 17.85
N ASP A 14 11.42 -3.96 16.61
CA ASP A 14 10.01 -3.76 16.31
C ASP A 14 9.52 -5.07 15.70
N GLY A 15 8.42 -5.60 16.23
CA GLY A 15 7.90 -6.93 15.91
C GLY A 15 7.59 -7.08 14.43
N MET A 16 8.59 -7.49 13.64
CA MET A 16 8.45 -7.70 12.21
C MET A 16 7.49 -8.87 11.97
N ARG A 17 6.25 -8.56 11.58
CA ARG A 17 5.30 -9.60 11.15
C ARG A 17 5.91 -10.32 9.95
N THR A 18 6.14 -11.62 10.10
CA THR A 18 6.70 -12.44 9.03
C THR A 18 5.67 -12.64 7.92
N ALA A 19 5.97 -12.20 6.70
CA ALA A 19 5.15 -12.54 5.55
C ALA A 19 5.09 -14.06 5.35
N SER A 20 3.93 -14.55 4.95
CA SER A 20 3.81 -15.91 4.43
C SER A 20 4.21 -15.93 2.96
N THR A 21 4.39 -17.12 2.36
CA THR A 21 4.54 -17.24 0.90
C THR A 21 3.40 -16.56 0.13
N ALA A 22 2.22 -16.41 0.73
CA ALA A 22 1.11 -15.71 0.09
C ALA A 22 1.32 -14.20 -0.02
N THR A 23 2.10 -13.59 0.86
CA THR A 23 2.21 -12.13 1.03
C THR A 23 3.65 -11.60 0.92
N SER A 24 4.58 -12.43 0.44
CA SER A 24 5.99 -12.03 0.28
C SER A 24 6.16 -10.80 -0.60
N ASP A 25 5.47 -10.78 -1.74
CA ASP A 25 5.56 -9.69 -2.72
C ASP A 25 4.94 -8.39 -2.16
N VAL A 26 3.90 -8.54 -1.33
CA VAL A 26 3.26 -7.40 -0.64
C VAL A 26 4.24 -6.77 0.33
N LEU A 27 4.89 -7.58 1.17
CA LEU A 27 5.85 -7.08 2.14
C LEU A 27 7.07 -6.46 1.45
N ALA A 28 7.55 -7.06 0.36
CA ALA A 28 8.66 -6.52 -0.41
C ALA A 28 8.33 -5.12 -0.98
N GLY A 29 7.20 -4.99 -1.68
CA GLY A 29 6.78 -3.70 -2.27
C GLY A 29 6.45 -2.64 -1.23
N TRP A 30 5.88 -3.03 -0.09
CA TRP A 30 5.63 -2.13 1.03
C TRP A 30 6.91 -1.62 1.70
N ASN A 31 7.89 -2.50 1.92
CA ASN A 31 9.18 -2.10 2.46
C ASN A 31 9.91 -1.15 1.51
N GLU A 32 9.75 -1.35 0.19
CA GLU A 32 10.35 -0.50 -0.82
C GLU A 32 9.85 0.95 -0.73
N ILE A 33 8.54 1.19 -0.68
CA ILE A 33 8.02 2.56 -0.58
C ILE A 33 8.33 3.22 0.78
N ARG A 34 8.67 2.42 1.80
CA ARG A 34 9.04 2.89 3.14
C ARG A 34 10.54 3.11 3.31
N ASP A 35 11.34 2.67 2.36
CA ASP A 35 12.77 2.93 2.36
C ASP A 35 13.01 4.39 1.98
N ASP A 36 13.57 5.17 2.89
CA ASP A 36 13.89 6.58 2.66
C ASP A 36 14.94 6.78 1.55
N SER A 37 15.66 5.74 1.17
CA SER A 37 16.58 5.74 0.02
C SER A 37 15.90 5.42 -1.32
N ASN A 38 14.63 5.00 -1.31
CA ASN A 38 13.84 4.71 -2.51
C ASN A 38 12.84 5.86 -2.79
N GLU A 39 12.74 6.24 -4.06
CA GLU A 39 11.86 7.32 -4.54
C GLU A 39 10.42 6.84 -4.82
N SER A 40 10.14 5.54 -4.69
CA SER A 40 8.82 4.98 -4.97
C SER A 40 7.79 5.51 -3.98
N VAL A 41 6.72 6.10 -4.53
CA VAL A 41 5.61 6.66 -3.76
C VAL A 41 4.38 5.76 -3.73
N TRP A 42 4.37 4.67 -4.51
CA TRP A 42 3.27 3.69 -4.46
C TRP A 42 3.74 2.27 -4.75
N PHE A 43 2.91 1.32 -4.31
CA PHE A 43 3.01 -0.12 -4.59
C PHE A 43 1.62 -0.69 -4.86
N ILE A 44 1.47 -1.55 -5.88
CA ILE A 44 0.21 -2.24 -6.19
C ILE A 44 0.45 -3.74 -6.37
N CYS A 45 -0.50 -4.55 -5.90
CA CYS A 45 -0.59 -5.98 -6.13
C CYS A 45 -2.03 -6.43 -6.43
N VAL A 46 -2.16 -7.66 -6.93
CA VAL A 46 -3.44 -8.33 -7.20
C VAL A 46 -3.47 -9.72 -6.58
N HIS A 47 -4.64 -10.15 -6.13
CA HIS A 47 -4.82 -11.50 -5.61
C HIS A 47 -4.88 -12.53 -6.73
N THR A 48 -3.94 -13.47 -6.73
CA THR A 48 -3.77 -14.56 -7.71
C THR A 48 -4.01 -15.91 -7.04
N GLY A 49 -5.29 -16.23 -6.80
CA GLY A 49 -5.70 -17.53 -6.26
C GLY A 49 -5.45 -17.69 -4.77
N ARG A 50 -4.20 -17.91 -4.35
CA ARG A 50 -3.79 -18.04 -2.94
C ARG A 50 -2.69 -17.05 -2.52
N THR A 51 -2.17 -16.29 -3.47
CA THR A 51 -1.06 -15.37 -3.28
C THR A 51 -1.45 -13.97 -3.75
N TYR A 52 -0.61 -12.98 -3.45
CA TYR A 52 -0.72 -11.62 -3.97
C TYR A 52 0.50 -11.37 -4.84
N ALA A 53 0.27 -11.15 -6.13
CA ALA A 53 1.35 -10.88 -7.09
C ALA A 53 1.55 -9.36 -7.23
N SER A 54 2.78 -8.90 -7.12
CA SER A 54 3.13 -7.50 -7.39
C SER A 54 2.79 -7.13 -8.84
N LEU A 55 2.18 -5.96 -9.02
CA LEU A 55 2.08 -5.29 -10.31
C LEU A 55 3.16 -4.23 -10.50
N GLY A 56 3.71 -3.69 -9.41
CA GLY A 56 4.86 -2.79 -9.45
C GLY A 56 4.85 -1.74 -8.35
N ASN A 57 5.88 -0.91 -8.43
CA ASN A 57 6.11 0.30 -7.65
C ASN A 57 6.41 1.45 -8.60
N GLY A 58 6.22 2.70 -8.17
CA GLY A 58 6.56 3.85 -9.00
C GLY A 58 6.75 5.15 -8.23
N VAL A 59 7.49 6.07 -8.84
CA VAL A 59 7.90 7.36 -8.27
C VAL A 59 6.88 8.48 -8.48
N SER A 60 6.01 8.35 -9.49
CA SER A 60 4.93 9.30 -9.76
C SER A 60 3.60 8.65 -9.42
N ILE A 61 2.72 9.38 -8.73
CA ILE A 61 1.38 8.91 -8.38
C ILE A 61 0.56 8.53 -9.62
N ASP A 62 0.79 9.18 -10.76
CA ASP A 62 0.08 8.86 -12.01
C ASP A 62 0.23 7.39 -12.43
N GLY A 63 1.39 6.80 -12.15
CA GLY A 63 1.68 5.40 -12.47
C GLY A 63 0.72 4.42 -11.79
N ILE A 64 0.10 4.80 -10.67
CA ILE A 64 -0.89 3.96 -9.99
C ILE A 64 -2.17 3.82 -10.82
N PHE A 65 -2.60 4.91 -11.46
CA PHE A 65 -3.83 4.96 -12.26
C PHE A 65 -3.66 4.22 -13.58
N GLU A 66 -2.46 4.26 -14.15
CA GLU A 66 -2.09 3.49 -15.35
C GLU A 66 -1.96 1.99 -15.07
N THR A 67 -1.48 1.63 -13.87
CA THR A 67 -1.25 0.23 -13.48
C THR A 67 -2.54 -0.52 -13.19
N CYS A 68 -3.55 0.16 -12.65
CA CYS A 68 -4.75 -0.50 -12.15
C CYS A 68 -5.82 -0.73 -13.23
N ALA A 69 -6.08 -2.00 -13.53
CA ALA A 69 -7.08 -2.39 -14.52
C ALA A 69 -8.54 -2.29 -14.03
N ALA A 70 -9.47 -1.91 -14.90
CA ALA A 70 -10.88 -1.77 -14.54
C ALA A 70 -11.59 -3.09 -14.18
N ASP A 71 -11.03 -4.26 -14.52
CA ASP A 71 -11.63 -5.58 -14.32
C ASP A 71 -11.08 -6.36 -13.12
N LYS A 72 -10.25 -5.71 -12.28
CA LYS A 72 -9.55 -6.34 -11.16
C LYS A 72 -9.74 -5.60 -9.83
N ILE A 73 -9.42 -6.31 -8.75
CA ILE A 73 -9.29 -5.75 -7.41
C ILE A 73 -7.80 -5.62 -7.13
N HIS A 74 -7.40 -4.41 -6.76
CA HIS A 74 -6.03 -4.03 -6.46
C HIS A 74 -5.89 -3.73 -4.98
N PHE A 75 -4.78 -4.17 -4.40
CA PHE A 75 -4.39 -3.86 -3.03
C PHE A 75 -3.01 -3.24 -3.07
N GLY A 76 -2.70 -2.35 -2.16
CA GLY A 76 -1.40 -1.70 -2.20
C GLY A 76 -1.23 -0.65 -1.13
N GLY A 77 -0.28 0.23 -1.39
CA GLY A 77 0.06 1.32 -0.49
C GLY A 77 0.52 2.56 -1.24
N VAL A 78 0.32 3.71 -0.61
CA VAL A 78 0.84 5.00 -1.08
C VAL A 78 1.62 5.68 0.03
N ARG A 79 2.77 6.26 -0.32
CA ARG A 79 3.57 7.18 0.47
C ARG A 79 3.19 8.59 0.04
N VAL A 80 2.85 9.44 1.00
CA VAL A 80 2.48 10.83 0.75
C VAL A 80 3.14 11.71 1.80
N THR A 81 3.46 12.95 1.44
CA THR A 81 3.78 13.97 2.44
C THR A 81 2.49 14.69 2.80
N ALA A 82 1.99 14.45 4.01
CA ALA A 82 0.75 15.05 4.50
C ALA A 82 0.99 15.83 5.80
N ASP A 83 0.58 17.09 5.82
CA ASP A 83 0.80 18.03 6.93
C ASP A 83 2.28 18.07 7.39
N SER A 84 3.19 18.18 6.42
CA SER A 84 4.65 18.19 6.61
C SER A 84 5.26 16.89 7.17
N HIS A 85 4.53 15.79 7.17
CA HIS A 85 5.02 14.48 7.60
C HIS A 85 4.84 13.43 6.51
N VAL A 86 5.83 12.55 6.32
CA VAL A 86 5.65 11.37 5.47
C VAL A 86 4.66 10.42 6.14
N ARG A 87 3.64 10.04 5.39
CA ARG A 87 2.59 9.11 5.81
C ARG A 87 2.43 8.03 4.78
N PHE A 88 1.96 6.89 5.25
CA PHE A 88 1.70 5.73 4.42
C PHE A 88 0.24 5.35 4.57
N PHE A 89 -0.44 5.02 3.48
CA PHE A 89 -1.82 4.59 3.51
C PHE A 89 -1.96 3.29 2.76
N HIS A 90 -2.84 2.42 3.24
CA HIS A 90 -3.27 1.30 2.44
C HIS A 90 -4.19 1.78 1.34
N LEU A 91 -4.15 1.08 0.21
CA LEU A 91 -5.03 1.32 -0.91
C LEU A 91 -5.79 0.05 -1.27
N LEU A 92 -7.11 0.17 -1.37
CA LEU A 92 -7.99 -0.80 -2.00
C LEU A 92 -8.67 -0.14 -3.19
N TYR A 93 -8.49 -0.69 -4.39
CA TYR A 93 -9.24 -0.27 -5.56
C TYR A 93 -10.02 -1.45 -6.14
N VAL A 94 -11.34 -1.28 -6.28
CA VAL A 94 -12.22 -2.23 -6.96
C VAL A 94 -12.61 -1.65 -8.31
N GLY A 95 -12.04 -2.20 -9.38
CA GLY A 95 -12.32 -1.73 -10.73
C GLY A 95 -13.82 -1.81 -11.09
N PRO A 96 -14.34 -0.86 -11.87
CA PRO A 96 -15.77 -0.74 -12.18
C PRO A 96 -16.34 -1.96 -12.93
N SER A 97 -15.49 -2.73 -13.62
CA SER A 97 -15.86 -3.93 -14.36
C SER A 97 -15.76 -5.22 -13.52
N VAL A 98 -15.43 -5.12 -12.23
CA VAL A 98 -15.39 -6.27 -11.32
C VAL A 98 -16.81 -6.73 -11.01
N GLY A 99 -17.12 -7.99 -11.36
CA GLY A 99 -18.42 -8.59 -11.07
C GLY A 99 -18.77 -8.60 -9.57
N VAL A 100 -20.07 -8.44 -9.27
CA VAL A 100 -20.65 -8.29 -7.91
C VAL A 100 -20.05 -9.26 -6.88
N VAL A 101 -19.93 -10.54 -7.24
CA VAL A 101 -19.43 -11.58 -6.34
C VAL A 101 -17.97 -11.35 -5.93
N LYS A 102 -17.11 -10.96 -6.88
CA LYS A 102 -15.69 -10.67 -6.59
C LYS A 102 -15.56 -9.41 -5.76
N ARG A 103 -16.32 -8.35 -6.11
CA ARG A 103 -16.38 -7.10 -5.34
C ARG A 103 -16.74 -7.33 -3.87
N ASN A 104 -17.76 -8.15 -3.60
CA ASN A 104 -18.17 -8.46 -2.22
C ASN A 104 -17.08 -9.19 -1.42
N ARG A 105 -16.10 -9.82 -2.08
CA ARG A 105 -14.95 -10.47 -1.44
C ARG A 105 -13.77 -9.52 -1.23
N ALA A 106 -13.75 -8.34 -1.86
CA ALA A 106 -12.62 -7.40 -1.77
C ALA A 106 -12.28 -7.05 -0.31
N GLN A 107 -13.30 -6.76 0.51
CA GLN A 107 -13.17 -6.47 1.93
C GLN A 107 -12.61 -7.64 2.74
N MET A 108 -12.90 -8.88 2.34
CA MET A 108 -12.34 -10.06 3.01
C MET A 108 -10.89 -10.29 2.58
N LEU A 109 -10.58 -10.00 1.31
CA LEU A 109 -9.28 -10.21 0.70
C LEU A 109 -8.26 -9.12 1.06
N LYS A 110 -8.67 -7.94 1.55
CA LYS A 110 -7.73 -6.87 1.95
C LYS A 110 -6.95 -7.18 3.23
N ASN A 111 -7.51 -8.03 4.10
CA ASN A 111 -6.92 -8.29 5.42
C ASN A 111 -5.51 -8.89 5.34
N ALA A 112 -5.29 -9.87 4.46
CA ALA A 112 -3.99 -10.52 4.34
C ALA A 112 -2.86 -9.55 3.91
N PRO A 113 -3.01 -8.75 2.83
CA PRO A 113 -1.99 -7.79 2.46
C PRO A 113 -1.88 -6.65 3.48
N PHE A 114 -2.99 -6.13 4.01
CA PHE A 114 -2.94 -4.98 4.93
C PHE A 114 -2.31 -5.35 6.28
N ASN A 115 -2.51 -6.59 6.75
CA ASN A 115 -1.88 -7.06 7.99
C ASN A 115 -0.35 -7.18 7.91
N VAL A 116 0.25 -7.26 6.72
CA VAL A 116 1.71 -7.25 6.56
C VAL A 116 2.26 -5.86 6.22
N MET A 117 1.39 -4.90 5.90
CA MET A 117 1.74 -3.51 5.61
C MET A 117 1.70 -2.64 6.88
N ASP A 118 2.53 -3.00 7.86
CA ASP A 118 2.51 -2.30 9.15
C ASP A 118 2.91 -0.82 9.03
N GLY A 119 2.34 0.02 9.90
CA GLY A 119 2.66 1.45 9.99
C GLY A 119 1.90 2.35 9.01
N ALA A 120 0.80 1.86 8.41
CA ALA A 120 -0.13 2.71 7.67
C ALA A 120 -0.94 3.62 8.62
N SER A 121 -1.21 4.85 8.17
CA SER A 121 -2.01 5.88 8.85
C SER A 121 -3.52 5.70 8.63
N GLY A 122 -3.92 4.90 7.65
CA GLY A 122 -5.32 4.61 7.35
C GLY A 122 -5.49 3.83 6.04
N ASP A 123 -6.74 3.53 5.74
CA ASP A 123 -7.17 2.83 4.52
C ASP A 123 -7.84 3.83 3.56
N ILE A 124 -7.45 3.82 2.30
CA ILE A 124 -8.09 4.55 1.22
C ILE A 124 -8.77 3.54 0.30
N GLU A 125 -10.09 3.65 0.17
CA GLU A 125 -10.87 2.70 -0.60
C GLU A 125 -11.58 3.37 -1.78
N PHE A 126 -11.35 2.85 -2.97
CA PHE A 126 -12.06 3.21 -4.20
C PHE A 126 -13.02 2.08 -4.56
N GLY A 127 -14.31 2.39 -4.45
CA GLY A 127 -15.39 1.51 -4.89
C GLY A 127 -15.62 1.61 -6.40
N THR A 128 -16.60 0.83 -6.89
CA THR A 128 -16.92 0.80 -8.33
C THR A 128 -17.55 2.09 -8.86
N ASP A 129 -18.04 2.95 -7.97
CA ASP A 129 -18.68 4.23 -8.31
C ASP A 129 -17.71 5.41 -8.14
N ASP A 130 -16.50 5.16 -7.64
CA ASP A 130 -15.46 6.19 -7.53
C ASP A 130 -14.71 6.32 -8.86
N VAL A 131 -14.35 7.56 -9.22
CA VAL A 131 -13.34 7.78 -10.27
C VAL A 131 -11.96 7.49 -9.66
N PHE A 132 -11.15 6.68 -10.34
CA PHE A 132 -9.82 6.32 -9.88
C PHE A 132 -8.78 7.31 -10.43
N ASP A 133 -8.69 8.47 -9.79
CA ASP A 133 -7.81 9.59 -10.16
C ASP A 133 -7.23 10.32 -8.94
N GLU A 134 -6.32 11.26 -9.21
CA GLU A 134 -5.63 12.04 -8.16
C GLU A 134 -6.59 12.95 -7.39
N GLU A 135 -7.58 13.55 -8.07
CA GLU A 135 -8.56 14.43 -7.42
C GLU A 135 -9.36 13.66 -6.36
N THR A 136 -9.84 12.48 -6.70
CA THR A 136 -10.56 11.61 -5.78
C THR A 136 -9.67 11.09 -4.66
N LEU A 137 -8.41 10.77 -4.96
CA LEU A 137 -7.42 10.39 -3.94
C LEU A 137 -7.21 11.51 -2.91
N ARG A 138 -7.01 12.75 -3.36
CA ARG A 138 -6.87 13.93 -2.49
C ARG A 138 -8.12 14.16 -1.65
N ARG A 139 -9.31 14.03 -2.24
CA ARG A 139 -10.58 14.14 -1.50
C ARG A 139 -10.68 13.11 -0.38
N LYS A 140 -10.40 11.83 -0.67
CA LYS A 140 -10.42 10.77 0.34
C LYS A 140 -9.38 10.98 1.45
N LEU A 141 -8.19 11.50 1.12
CA LEU A 141 -7.20 11.90 2.13
C LEU A 141 -7.69 13.05 3.02
N SER A 142 -8.37 14.04 2.44
CA SER A 142 -8.99 15.13 3.21
C SER A 142 -10.12 14.64 4.13
N GLU A 143 -10.93 13.67 3.70
CA GLU A 143 -11.94 13.00 4.53
C GLU A 143 -11.32 12.26 5.73
N LEU A 144 -10.07 11.80 5.60
CA LEU A 144 -9.27 11.23 6.69
C LEU A 144 -8.58 12.30 7.56
N GLY A 145 -8.74 13.59 7.24
CA GLY A 145 -8.19 14.72 7.99
C GLY A 145 -6.92 15.35 7.41
N TYR A 146 -6.43 14.88 6.26
CA TYR A 146 -5.20 15.34 5.63
C TYR A 146 -5.48 16.34 4.52
N ASN A 147 -5.41 17.64 4.85
CA ASN A 147 -5.83 18.72 3.95
C ASN A 147 -4.68 19.30 3.11
N SER A 148 -3.44 19.09 3.52
CA SER A 148 -2.24 19.41 2.74
C SER A 148 -1.55 18.11 2.38
N VAL A 149 -1.61 17.72 1.11
CA VAL A 149 -1.04 16.48 0.59
C VAL A 149 -0.14 16.78 -0.59
N ASP A 150 1.04 16.20 -0.58
CA ASP A 150 1.99 16.17 -1.68
C ASP A 150 2.35 14.71 -2.02
N PHE A 151 2.40 14.42 -3.31
CA PHE A 151 2.74 13.11 -3.87
C PHE A 151 4.14 13.08 -4.50
N SER A 152 4.91 14.16 -4.36
CA SER A 152 6.30 14.24 -4.78
C SER A 152 7.31 13.70 -3.77
#